data_AF-A0A7L5ZLV4-F1
#
_entry.id   AF-A0A7L5ZLV4-F1
#
_cell.length_a   1.000
_cell.length_b   1.000
_cell.length_c   1.000
_cell.angle_alpha   90.00
_cell.angle_beta   90.00
_cell.angle_gamma   90.00
#
_symmetry.space_group_name_H-M   'P 1'
#
loop_
_entity.id
_entity.type
_entity.pdbx_description
1 polymer ?
#
loop_
_entity_poly.entity_id
_entity_poly.type
_entity_poly.pdbx_seq_one_letter_code
_entity_poly.pdbx_strand_id
1 'polypeptide(L)'
;MAAPKTLGECRQPGCHTDAIAKGLCRKHYSQARRGRLGPDLPEEGSPSGFGRYGVVDRDEYTILCHECGQRFEALAYHLRRAHEMTADEYRAAHGLPRTAGLVSLGVSRTQSERARERVGSPAWQRLEAKRDPVAASHARDEDAVRSPAVRRHAAIKGAEVSRTLRGTGMSRPARSAGPSIAAGPSRARRSVLPRRSAGTSSPAGP
;
A
#
# COMPACT_ATOMS: atom_id res chain seq x y z
N MET A 1 25.90 21.99 16.67
CA MET A 1 25.21 21.28 15.57
C MET A 1 26.30 20.80 14.61
N ALA A 2 26.60 19.49 14.59
CA ALA A 2 27.68 18.94 13.77
C ALA A 2 27.25 18.92 12.30
N ALA A 3 28.00 19.59 11.42
CA ALA A 3 27.80 19.55 9.99
C ALA A 3 27.98 18.11 9.47
N PRO A 4 27.07 17.56 8.65
CA PRO A 4 27.24 16.23 8.10
C PRO A 4 28.45 16.24 7.15
N LYS A 5 29.39 15.32 7.38
CA LYS A 5 30.48 15.06 6.42
C LYS A 5 29.86 14.54 5.13
N THR A 6 29.77 15.37 4.10
CA THR A 6 29.41 14.94 2.74
C THR A 6 30.55 14.08 2.20
N LEU A 7 30.22 12.89 1.72
CA LEU A 7 31.19 11.84 1.34
C LEU A 7 31.49 11.85 -0.18
N GLY A 8 31.36 13.00 -0.85
CA GLY A 8 31.45 13.13 -2.31
C GLY A 8 30.10 12.94 -3.01
N GLU A 9 30.10 12.77 -4.34
CA GLU A 9 28.89 12.51 -5.13
C GLU A 9 28.31 11.11 -4.83
N CYS A 10 27.00 10.96 -5.01
CA CYS A 10 26.33 9.68 -4.84
C CYS A 10 26.90 8.64 -5.81
N ARG A 11 27.26 7.45 -5.29
CA ARG A 11 27.76 6.31 -6.08
C ARG A 11 26.79 5.83 -7.19
N GLN A 12 25.55 6.32 -7.20
CA GLN A 12 24.56 5.80 -8.13
C GLN A 12 24.71 6.46 -9.51
N PRO A 13 24.77 5.68 -10.61
CA PRO A 13 24.95 6.23 -11.95
C PRO A 13 23.88 7.29 -12.26
N GLY A 14 24.32 8.44 -12.77
CA GLY A 14 23.43 9.57 -13.11
C GLY A 14 22.90 10.38 -11.92
N CYS A 15 23.41 10.15 -10.70
CA CYS A 15 23.03 10.94 -9.52
C CYS A 15 24.16 11.88 -9.08
N HIS A 16 24.02 13.17 -9.40
CA HIS A 16 24.97 14.22 -9.01
C HIS A 16 24.69 14.82 -7.62
N THR A 17 23.93 14.13 -6.77
CA THR A 17 23.60 14.63 -5.42
C THR A 17 24.64 14.18 -4.41
N ASP A 18 24.95 15.02 -3.42
CA ASP A 18 25.90 14.70 -2.36
C ASP A 18 25.52 13.44 -1.56
N ALA A 19 26.53 12.61 -1.31
CA ALA A 19 26.44 11.43 -0.47
C ALA A 19 26.39 11.81 1.02
N ILE A 20 25.40 11.24 1.72
CA ILE A 20 25.15 11.49 3.14
C ILE A 20 25.49 10.26 3.98
N ALA A 21 25.30 9.04 3.44
CA ALA A 21 25.62 7.80 4.14
C ALA A 21 25.93 6.66 3.17
N LYS A 22 26.97 5.87 3.47
CA LYS A 22 27.43 4.73 2.63
C LYS A 22 27.71 5.10 1.16
N GLY A 23 28.19 6.31 0.90
CA GLY A 23 28.42 6.80 -0.47
C GLY A 23 27.14 7.04 -1.26
N LEU A 24 25.97 7.13 -0.61
CA LEU A 24 24.68 7.36 -1.24
C LEU A 24 24.02 8.64 -0.70
N CYS A 25 23.27 9.34 -1.56
CA CYS A 25 22.42 10.45 -1.15
C CYS A 25 21.25 9.96 -0.28
N ARG A 26 20.52 10.86 0.40
CA ARG A 26 19.41 10.49 1.31
C ARG A 26 18.37 9.59 0.63
N LYS A 27 18.01 9.88 -0.62
CA LYS A 27 17.05 9.09 -1.41
C LYS A 27 17.59 7.69 -1.62
N HIS A 28 18.76 7.54 -2.25
CA HIS A 28 19.35 6.24 -2.56
C HIS A 28 19.71 5.41 -1.32
N TYR A 29 20.23 6.03 -0.26
CA TYR A 29 20.41 5.36 1.03
C TYR A 29 19.08 4.82 1.58
N SER A 30 18.00 5.59 1.46
CA SER A 30 16.67 5.16 1.89
C SER A 30 16.06 4.05 1.01
N GLN A 31 16.44 3.97 -0.26
CA GLN A 31 16.02 2.91 -1.18
C GLN A 31 16.80 1.62 -0.89
N ALA A 32 18.13 1.73 -0.73
CA ALA A 32 19.03 0.62 -0.42
C ALA A 32 18.67 -0.07 0.91
N ARG A 33 18.43 0.70 1.98
CA ARG A 33 17.99 0.13 3.28
C ARG A 33 16.62 -0.56 3.24
N ARG A 34 15.81 -0.29 2.21
CA ARG A 34 14.50 -0.91 1.99
C ARG A 34 14.57 -2.06 0.99
N GLY A 35 15.77 -2.46 0.55
CA GLY A 35 15.98 -3.52 -0.44
C GLY A 35 15.47 -3.18 -1.84
N ARG A 36 15.37 -1.88 -2.17
CA ARG A 36 14.94 -1.41 -3.50
C ARG A 36 16.10 -0.98 -4.40
N LEU A 37 17.30 -0.96 -3.84
CA LEU A 37 18.55 -0.70 -4.54
C LEU A 37 19.55 -1.72 -3.96
N GLY A 38 20.16 -2.52 -4.82
CA GLY A 38 21.06 -3.61 -4.43
C GLY A 38 21.86 -4.10 -5.64
N PRO A 39 22.98 -4.81 -5.42
CA PRO A 39 23.85 -5.25 -6.50
C PRO A 39 23.15 -6.23 -7.45
N ASP A 40 22.18 -7.00 -6.95
CA ASP A 40 21.41 -7.98 -7.72
C ASP A 40 20.12 -7.40 -8.35
N LEU A 41 19.84 -6.12 -8.11
CA LEU A 41 18.67 -5.44 -8.68
C LEU A 41 19.06 -4.73 -9.98
N PRO A 42 18.21 -4.75 -11.02
CA PRO A 42 18.47 -4.00 -12.23
C PRO A 42 18.70 -2.52 -11.91
N GLU A 43 19.63 -1.88 -12.62
CA GLU A 43 19.84 -0.46 -12.48
C GLU A 43 18.57 0.31 -12.90
N GLU A 44 18.30 1.44 -12.23
CA GLU A 44 17.18 2.31 -12.61
C GLU A 44 17.35 2.69 -14.10
N GLY A 45 16.36 2.38 -14.95
CA GLY A 45 16.40 2.62 -16.40
C GLY A 45 16.93 1.47 -17.26
N SER A 46 17.38 0.35 -16.67
CA SER A 46 17.71 -0.88 -17.41
C SER A 46 16.50 -1.43 -18.17
N PRO A 47 16.68 -2.18 -19.26
CA PRO A 47 15.58 -2.85 -19.96
C PRO A 47 14.80 -3.76 -19.00
N SER A 48 13.47 -3.58 -18.96
CA SER A 48 12.55 -4.39 -18.15
C SER A 48 11.40 -4.85 -19.05
N GLY A 49 11.56 -6.02 -19.65
CA GLY A 49 10.65 -6.51 -20.68
C GLY A 49 10.62 -5.55 -21.86
N PHE A 50 9.45 -5.01 -22.17
CA PHE A 50 9.25 -4.03 -23.24
C PHE A 50 9.45 -2.57 -22.81
N GLY A 51 9.70 -2.31 -21.53
CA GLY A 51 9.89 -0.96 -20.98
C GLY A 51 11.24 -0.77 -20.27
N ARG A 52 11.30 0.21 -19.37
CA ARG A 52 12.50 0.51 -18.57
C ARG A 52 12.21 0.34 -17.08
N TYR A 53 13.09 -0.37 -16.39
CA TYR A 53 12.97 -0.64 -14.96
C TYR A 53 12.85 0.66 -14.17
N GLY A 54 11.82 0.78 -13.34
CA GLY A 54 11.54 1.95 -12.52
C GLY A 54 10.93 3.15 -13.24
N VAL A 55 10.69 3.06 -14.55
CA VAL A 55 10.16 4.16 -15.36
C VAL A 55 8.81 3.77 -15.96
N VAL A 56 7.79 4.61 -15.76
CA VAL A 56 6.50 4.43 -16.43
C VAL A 56 6.48 5.22 -17.74
N ASP A 57 6.42 4.51 -18.87
CA ASP A 57 6.17 5.10 -20.19
C ASP A 57 4.66 5.30 -20.38
N ARG A 58 4.22 6.55 -20.26
CA ARG A 58 2.83 6.99 -20.45
C ARG A 58 2.79 8.33 -21.17
N ASP A 59 1.85 8.44 -22.09
CA ASP A 59 1.53 9.65 -22.84
C ASP A 59 0.16 10.21 -22.41
N GLU A 60 -0.32 11.20 -23.15
CA GLU A 60 -1.67 11.76 -22.97
C GLU A 60 -2.75 10.69 -23.10
N TYR A 61 -2.62 9.81 -24.08
CA TYR A 61 -3.67 8.85 -24.43
C TYR A 61 -3.40 7.44 -23.94
N THR A 62 -2.14 7.01 -23.86
CA THR A 62 -1.82 5.60 -23.59
C THR A 62 -0.69 5.42 -22.58
N ILE A 63 -0.54 4.20 -22.06
CA ILE A 63 0.51 3.73 -21.16
C ILE A 63 1.01 2.35 -21.64
N LEU A 64 2.33 2.15 -21.64
CA LEU A 64 2.98 0.93 -22.10
C LEU A 64 2.96 -0.19 -21.05
N CYS A 65 2.49 -1.37 -21.44
CA CYS A 65 2.67 -2.59 -20.66
C CYS A 65 4.09 -3.15 -20.86
N HIS A 66 4.80 -3.41 -19.75
CA HIS A 66 6.17 -3.90 -19.77
C HIS A 66 6.25 -5.41 -20.03
N GLU A 67 5.14 -6.15 -19.88
CA GLU A 67 5.06 -7.60 -20.10
C GLU A 67 4.78 -7.97 -21.56
N CYS A 68 3.96 -7.18 -22.27
CA CYS A 68 3.54 -7.49 -23.64
C CYS A 68 3.85 -6.40 -24.67
N GLY A 69 4.33 -5.23 -24.25
CA GLY A 69 4.66 -4.11 -25.14
C GLY A 69 3.45 -3.37 -25.75
N GLN A 70 2.23 -3.79 -25.44
CA GLN A 70 1.03 -3.12 -25.91
C GLN A 70 0.75 -1.84 -25.10
N ARG A 71 0.13 -0.85 -25.76
CA ARG A 71 -0.24 0.44 -25.15
C ARG A 71 -1.74 0.46 -24.85
N PHE A 72 -2.12 0.93 -23.67
CA PHE A 72 -3.50 0.95 -23.19
C PHE A 72 -3.85 2.28 -22.52
N GLU A 73 -5.12 2.61 -22.37
CA GLU A 73 -5.51 3.77 -21.54
C GLU A 73 -5.39 3.50 -20.04
N ALA A 74 -5.62 2.24 -19.62
CA ALA A 74 -5.54 1.79 -18.24
C ALA A 74 -5.05 0.35 -18.15
N LEU A 75 -3.93 0.13 -17.46
CA LEU A 75 -3.30 -1.19 -17.34
C LEU A 75 -4.01 -2.11 -16.34
N ALA A 76 -4.72 -1.57 -15.34
CA ALA A 76 -5.21 -2.36 -14.21
C ALA A 76 -6.09 -3.57 -14.62
N TYR A 77 -6.97 -3.39 -15.61
CA TYR A 77 -7.80 -4.48 -16.13
C TYR A 77 -7.00 -5.44 -17.01
N HIS A 78 -6.13 -4.90 -17.87
CA HIS A 78 -5.27 -5.67 -18.76
C HIS A 78 -4.36 -6.63 -17.97
N LEU A 79 -3.66 -6.13 -16.93
CA LEU A 79 -2.77 -6.94 -16.09
C LEU A 79 -3.49 -8.16 -15.50
N ARG A 80 -4.72 -7.96 -15.01
CA ARG A 80 -5.52 -9.03 -14.40
C ARG A 80 -6.00 -10.08 -15.41
N ARG A 81 -6.23 -9.70 -16.67
CA ARG A 81 -6.81 -10.57 -17.69
C ARG A 81 -5.76 -11.26 -18.55
N ALA A 82 -4.68 -10.56 -18.88
CA ALA A 82 -3.64 -11.04 -19.79
C ALA A 82 -2.45 -11.64 -19.06
N HIS A 83 -2.12 -11.14 -17.87
CA HIS A 83 -0.91 -11.52 -17.14
C HIS A 83 -1.20 -12.13 -15.77
N GLU A 84 -2.47 -12.22 -15.36
CA GLU A 84 -2.88 -12.74 -14.05
C GLU A 84 -2.19 -12.03 -12.86
N MET A 85 -1.69 -10.82 -13.08
CA MET A 85 -0.96 -10.04 -12.08
C MET A 85 -1.83 -8.93 -11.51
N THR A 86 -1.60 -8.62 -10.24
CA THR A 86 -2.12 -7.39 -9.64
C THR A 86 -1.26 -6.18 -9.99
N ALA A 87 -1.85 -4.99 -9.85
CA ALA A 87 -1.14 -3.73 -10.04
C ALA A 87 0.08 -3.57 -9.11
N ASP A 88 0.03 -4.12 -7.90
CA ASP A 88 1.15 -4.03 -6.95
C ASP A 88 2.29 -4.99 -7.29
N GLU A 89 1.96 -6.20 -7.73
CA GLU A 89 2.94 -7.18 -8.23
C GLU A 89 3.64 -6.66 -9.48
N TYR A 90 2.88 -6.12 -10.44
CA TYR A 90 3.43 -5.50 -11.65
C TYR A 90 4.40 -4.36 -11.33
N ARG A 91 4.04 -3.49 -10.39
CA ARG A 91 4.94 -2.41 -9.95
C ARG A 91 6.20 -2.96 -9.27
N ALA A 92 6.06 -3.99 -8.44
CA ALA A 92 7.21 -4.60 -7.78
C ALA A 92 8.17 -5.27 -8.79
N ALA A 93 7.62 -6.02 -9.75
CA ALA A 93 8.37 -6.74 -10.77
C ALA A 93 9.20 -5.79 -11.66
N HIS A 94 8.61 -4.65 -12.05
CA HIS A 94 9.27 -3.66 -12.91
C HIS A 94 9.89 -2.48 -12.15
N GLY A 95 10.04 -2.58 -10.83
CA GLY A 95 10.68 -1.54 -10.02
C GLY A 95 9.92 -0.22 -9.94
N LEU A 96 8.66 -0.18 -10.34
CA LEU A 96 7.85 1.03 -10.39
C LEU A 96 7.48 1.52 -8.97
N PRO A 97 7.45 2.84 -8.74
CA PRO A 97 6.97 3.39 -7.47
C PRO A 97 5.53 2.95 -7.18
N ARG A 98 5.20 2.65 -5.91
CA ARG A 98 3.82 2.28 -5.52
C ARG A 98 2.78 3.34 -5.87
N THR A 99 3.19 4.61 -5.90
CA THR A 99 2.34 5.76 -6.26
C THR A 99 2.27 6.00 -7.76
N ALA A 100 3.00 5.22 -8.58
CA ALA A 100 2.97 5.38 -10.03
C ALA A 100 1.58 5.05 -10.57
N GLY A 101 1.05 6.01 -11.36
CA GLY A 101 -0.23 5.87 -12.03
C GLY A 101 -0.13 4.87 -13.18
N LEU A 102 -1.02 3.87 -13.18
CA LEU A 102 -1.09 2.82 -14.20
C LEU A 102 -2.18 3.12 -15.25
N VAL A 103 -2.34 4.39 -15.57
CA VAL A 103 -3.31 4.93 -16.53
C VAL A 103 -2.66 6.04 -17.35
N SER A 104 -3.19 6.39 -18.51
CA SER A 104 -2.72 7.51 -19.33
C SER A 104 -2.87 8.86 -18.63
N LEU A 105 -2.15 9.90 -19.08
CA LEU A 105 -2.22 11.23 -18.45
C LEU A 105 -3.61 11.85 -18.58
N GLY A 106 -4.27 11.70 -19.72
CA GLY A 106 -5.64 12.17 -19.95
C GLY A 106 -6.64 11.51 -18.98
N VAL A 107 -6.61 10.17 -18.87
CA VAL A 107 -7.48 9.44 -17.93
C VAL A 107 -7.19 9.83 -16.48
N SER A 108 -5.93 10.07 -16.11
CA SER A 108 -5.57 10.57 -14.79
C SER A 108 -6.11 11.98 -14.52
N ARG A 109 -6.10 12.85 -15.53
CA ARG A 109 -6.62 14.22 -15.45
C ARG A 109 -8.13 14.22 -15.27
N THR A 110 -8.86 13.50 -16.12
CA THR A 110 -10.32 13.34 -16.01
C THR A 110 -10.73 12.74 -14.66
N GLN A 111 -9.98 11.76 -14.15
CA GLN A 111 -10.23 11.22 -12.80
C GLN A 111 -10.01 12.25 -11.69
N SER A 112 -8.97 13.08 -11.80
CA SER A 112 -8.69 14.17 -10.87
C SER A 112 -9.80 15.22 -10.91
N GLU A 113 -10.25 15.62 -12.09
CA GLU A 113 -11.36 16.56 -12.30
C GLU A 113 -12.66 16.03 -11.69
N ARG A 114 -13.05 14.79 -12.01
CA ARG A 114 -14.22 14.13 -11.41
C ARG A 114 -14.10 13.95 -9.89
N ALA A 115 -12.88 13.81 -9.36
CA ALA A 115 -12.68 13.76 -7.92
C ALA A 115 -12.90 15.14 -7.28
N ARG A 116 -12.43 16.21 -7.93
CA ARG A 116 -12.64 17.61 -7.49
C ARG A 116 -14.11 18.02 -7.57
N GLU A 117 -14.78 17.71 -8.66
CA GLU A 117 -16.21 18.01 -8.86
C GLU A 117 -17.10 17.34 -7.80
N ARG A 118 -16.70 16.14 -7.33
CA ARG A 118 -17.44 15.45 -6.26
C ARG A 118 -17.33 16.16 -4.92
N VAL A 119 -16.31 16.98 -4.68
CA VAL A 119 -16.15 17.71 -3.41
C VAL A 119 -17.31 18.70 -3.27
N GLY A 120 -18.01 18.64 -2.14
CA GLY A 120 -19.19 19.48 -1.88
C GLY A 120 -20.51 18.92 -2.41
N SER A 121 -20.50 17.84 -3.21
CA SER A 121 -21.73 17.14 -3.62
C SER A 121 -22.52 16.59 -2.41
N PRO A 122 -23.84 16.34 -2.52
CA PRO A 122 -24.62 15.77 -1.42
C PRO A 122 -24.09 14.41 -0.94
N ALA A 123 -23.50 13.61 -1.85
CA ALA A 123 -22.84 12.36 -1.48
C ALA A 123 -21.56 12.61 -0.66
N TRP A 124 -20.79 13.65 -1.00
CA TRP A 124 -19.61 14.07 -0.25
C TRP A 124 -19.98 14.61 1.14
N GLN A 125 -21.02 15.42 1.25
CA GLN A 125 -21.51 15.92 2.54
C GLN A 125 -21.94 14.77 3.47
N ARG A 126 -22.59 13.73 2.94
CA ARG A 126 -22.92 12.52 3.72
C ARG A 126 -21.67 11.75 4.19
N LEU A 127 -20.62 11.71 3.38
CA LEU A 127 -19.35 11.12 3.77
C LEU A 127 -18.69 11.94 4.87
N GLU A 128 -18.67 13.26 4.72
CA GLU A 128 -18.08 14.21 5.66
C GLU A 128 -18.80 14.19 7.02
N ALA A 129 -20.13 14.21 7.03
CA ALA A 129 -20.94 14.10 8.25
C ALA A 129 -20.68 12.80 9.03
N LYS A 130 -20.30 11.71 8.33
CA LYS A 130 -19.94 10.43 8.95
C LYS A 130 -18.45 10.32 9.30
N ARG A 131 -17.61 11.24 8.82
CA ARG A 131 -16.16 11.19 9.00
C ARG A 131 -15.81 11.81 10.36
N ASP A 132 -15.35 10.99 11.29
CA ASP A 132 -14.79 11.46 12.56
C ASP A 132 -13.26 11.56 12.46
N PRO A 133 -12.68 12.77 12.32
CA PRO A 133 -11.24 12.95 12.20
C PRO A 133 -10.49 12.68 13.51
N VAL A 134 -11.16 12.84 14.66
CA VAL A 134 -10.57 12.64 15.99
C VAL A 134 -10.45 11.15 16.25
N ALA A 135 -11.53 10.38 16.06
CA ALA A 135 -11.48 8.93 16.13
C ALA A 135 -10.50 8.31 15.11
N ALA A 136 -10.44 8.84 13.88
CA ALA A 136 -9.47 8.37 12.88
C ALA A 136 -8.00 8.65 13.28
N SER A 137 -7.75 9.74 14.02
CA SER A 137 -6.42 10.07 14.53
C SER A 137 -6.07 9.23 15.76
N HIS A 138 -7.00 9.00 16.68
CA HIS A 138 -6.80 8.11 17.83
C HIS A 138 -6.65 6.64 17.45
N ALA A 139 -7.27 6.19 16.35
CA ALA A 139 -7.03 4.87 15.78
C ALA A 139 -5.62 4.70 15.19
N ARG A 140 -4.85 5.78 15.07
CA ARG A 140 -3.41 5.72 14.80
C ARG A 140 -2.65 5.71 16.12
N ASP A 141 -2.82 4.64 16.89
CA ASP A 141 -2.01 4.39 18.07
C ASP A 141 -0.59 3.90 17.69
N GLU A 142 0.32 3.87 18.65
CA GLU A 142 1.71 3.44 18.41
C GLU A 142 1.82 1.99 17.92
N ASP A 143 0.88 1.11 18.26
CA ASP A 143 0.83 -0.26 17.74
C ASP A 143 0.38 -0.30 16.26
N ALA A 144 -0.38 0.69 15.78
CA ALA A 144 -0.70 0.84 14.36
C ALA A 144 0.56 1.13 13.52
N VAL A 145 1.54 1.87 14.07
CA VAL A 145 2.80 2.24 13.42
C VAL A 145 3.83 1.09 13.43
N ARG A 146 3.72 0.15 14.37
CA ARG A 146 4.63 -1.00 14.46
C ARG A 146 4.52 -1.92 13.24
N SER A 147 5.66 -2.45 12.79
CA SER A 147 5.69 -3.44 11.71
C SER A 147 4.84 -4.67 12.07
N PRO A 148 4.16 -5.32 11.10
CA PRO A 148 3.44 -6.58 11.33
C PRO A 148 4.30 -7.65 12.04
N ALA A 149 5.61 -7.69 11.77
CA ALA A 149 6.53 -8.60 12.42
C ALA A 149 6.71 -8.31 13.93
N VAL A 150 6.78 -7.03 14.30
CA VAL A 150 6.92 -6.57 15.70
C VAL A 150 5.64 -6.87 16.48
N ARG A 151 4.46 -6.66 15.86
CA ARG A 151 3.16 -7.01 16.47
C ARG A 151 3.04 -8.52 16.75
N ARG A 152 3.47 -9.38 15.81
CA ARG A 152 3.47 -10.83 15.99
C ARG A 152 4.42 -11.27 17.12
N HIS A 153 5.63 -10.70 17.18
CA HIS A 153 6.59 -11.04 18.23
C HIS A 153 6.10 -10.64 19.64
N ALA A 154 5.48 -9.47 19.78
CA ALA A 154 4.88 -9.05 21.05
C ALA A 154 3.72 -9.97 21.50
N ALA A 155 2.88 -10.43 20.56
CA ALA A 155 1.80 -11.37 20.84
C ALA A 155 2.33 -12.75 21.29
N ILE A 156 3.38 -13.26 20.64
CA ILE A 156 4.04 -14.52 21.02
C ILE A 156 4.63 -14.40 22.43
N LYS A 157 5.40 -13.34 22.72
CA LYS A 157 5.92 -13.10 24.07
C LYS A 157 4.81 -12.95 25.12
N GLY A 158 3.71 -12.26 24.80
CA GLY A 158 2.56 -12.13 25.71
C GLY A 158 1.90 -13.48 26.03
N ALA A 159 1.82 -14.38 25.04
CA ALA A 159 1.30 -15.72 25.22
C ALA A 159 2.24 -16.60 26.06
N GLU A 160 3.56 -16.46 25.90
CA GLU A 160 4.58 -17.14 26.70
C GLU A 160 4.54 -16.70 28.16
N VAL A 161 4.51 -15.38 28.44
CA VAL A 161 4.40 -14.83 29.80
C VAL A 161 3.11 -15.30 30.49
N SER A 162 2.00 -15.33 29.76
CA SER A 162 0.73 -15.84 30.30
C SER A 162 0.79 -17.35 30.60
N ARG A 163 1.61 -18.11 29.89
CA ARG A 163 1.81 -19.55 30.10
C ARG A 163 2.73 -19.83 31.29
N THR A 164 3.80 -19.07 31.47
CA THR A 164 4.69 -19.17 32.65
C THR A 164 3.98 -18.80 33.94
N LEU A 165 3.13 -17.76 33.93
CA LEU A 165 2.33 -17.37 35.11
C LEU A 165 1.28 -18.42 35.50
N ARG A 166 0.79 -19.22 34.54
CA ARG A 166 -0.10 -20.37 34.83
C ARG A 166 0.65 -21.61 35.33
N GLY A 167 1.94 -21.74 35.01
CA GLY A 167 2.76 -22.89 35.42
C GLY A 167 3.46 -22.74 36.78
N THR A 168 3.57 -21.53 37.33
CA THR A 168 4.35 -21.25 38.56
C THR A 168 3.53 -21.22 39.84
N GLY A 169 2.22 -21.50 39.81
CA GLY A 169 1.40 -21.59 41.03
C GLY A 169 1.36 -20.30 41.88
N MET A 170 1.78 -19.15 41.34
CA MET A 170 1.70 -17.87 42.03
C MET A 170 0.30 -17.28 41.84
N SER A 171 -0.46 -17.22 42.94
CA SER A 171 -1.75 -16.53 42.97
C SER A 171 -1.61 -15.10 42.45
N ARG A 172 -2.46 -14.73 41.49
CA ARG A 172 -2.55 -13.37 40.96
C ARG A 172 -2.73 -12.39 42.13
N PRO A 173 -1.94 -11.30 42.25
CA PRO A 173 -2.34 -10.22 43.14
C PRO A 173 -3.70 -9.69 42.67
N ALA A 174 -4.57 -9.38 43.63
CA ALA A 174 -5.90 -8.85 43.37
C ALA A 174 -5.78 -7.66 42.42
N ARG A 175 -6.52 -7.71 41.29
CA ARG A 175 -6.64 -6.57 40.40
C ARG A 175 -7.28 -5.43 41.19
N SER A 176 -6.51 -4.39 41.50
CA SER A 176 -7.09 -3.11 41.90
C SER A 176 -8.00 -2.63 40.76
N ALA A 177 -9.24 -2.31 41.09
CA ALA A 177 -10.28 -1.89 40.16
C ALA A 177 -9.80 -0.68 39.32
N GLY A 178 -9.46 -0.94 38.06
CA GLY A 178 -9.37 0.10 37.03
C GLY A 178 -10.76 0.48 36.52
N PRO A 179 -10.93 1.69 35.94
CA PRO A 179 -12.25 2.23 35.60
C PRO A 179 -12.98 1.36 34.57
N SER A 180 -14.27 1.13 34.84
CA SER A 180 -15.21 0.38 34.01
C SER A 180 -15.29 0.98 32.60
N ILE A 181 -14.70 0.30 31.62
CA ILE A 181 -14.90 0.61 30.21
C ILE A 181 -16.22 -0.03 29.80
N ALA A 182 -17.23 0.82 29.52
CA ALA A 182 -18.55 0.40 29.10
C ALA A 182 -18.48 -0.53 27.88
N ALA A 183 -19.21 -1.65 27.95
CA ALA A 183 -19.31 -2.64 26.91
C ALA A 183 -19.88 -2.03 25.62
N GLY A 184 -19.08 -2.01 24.55
CA GLY A 184 -19.55 -1.67 23.21
C GLY A 184 -20.51 -2.74 22.66
N PRO A 185 -21.45 -2.37 21.76
CA PRO A 185 -22.50 -3.25 21.32
C PRO A 185 -21.96 -4.47 20.54
N SER A 186 -22.46 -5.63 20.93
CA SER A 186 -22.17 -6.94 20.35
C SER A 186 -22.51 -6.95 18.85
N ARG A 187 -21.50 -7.19 18.00
CA ARG A 187 -21.69 -7.35 16.56
C ARG A 187 -22.53 -8.60 16.30
N ALA A 188 -23.80 -8.38 15.94
CA ALA A 188 -24.67 -9.41 15.39
C ALA A 188 -23.99 -10.08 14.18
N ARG A 189 -23.91 -11.41 14.22
CA ARG A 189 -23.42 -12.25 13.13
C ARG A 189 -24.33 -12.03 11.92
N ARG A 190 -23.77 -11.52 10.82
CA ARG A 190 -24.47 -11.39 9.54
C ARG A 190 -24.66 -12.79 8.97
N SER A 191 -25.88 -13.28 8.98
CA SER A 191 -26.30 -14.51 8.31
C SER A 191 -26.05 -14.38 6.81
N VAL A 192 -25.35 -15.36 6.24
CA VAL A 192 -25.11 -15.50 4.80
C VAL A 192 -26.43 -15.92 4.15
N LEU A 193 -27.01 -15.04 3.34
CA LEU A 193 -28.13 -15.39 2.46
C LEU A 193 -27.57 -16.02 1.15
N PRO A 194 -28.15 -17.13 0.66
CA PRO A 194 -27.70 -17.76 -0.58
C PRO A 194 -28.06 -16.92 -1.81
N ARG A 195 -27.16 -16.91 -2.79
CA ARG A 195 -27.30 -16.27 -4.10
C ARG A 195 -28.42 -16.94 -4.90
N ARG A 196 -29.48 -16.19 -5.23
CA ARG A 196 -30.46 -16.59 -6.24
C ARG A 196 -29.82 -16.50 -7.63
N SER A 197 -29.76 -17.62 -8.31
CA SER A 197 -29.46 -17.79 -9.73
C SER A 197 -30.59 -17.19 -10.58
N ALA A 198 -30.26 -16.18 -11.40
CA ALA A 198 -31.15 -15.69 -12.44
C ALA A 198 -30.89 -16.51 -13.71
N GLY A 199 -31.87 -17.35 -14.04
CA GLY A 199 -31.91 -18.13 -15.26
C GLY A 199 -32.18 -17.27 -16.48
N THR A 200 -31.60 -17.72 -17.59
CA THR A 200 -31.80 -17.34 -18.97
C THR A 200 -33.26 -17.33 -19.40
N SER A 201 -33.67 -16.34 -20.19
CA SER A 201 -34.84 -16.47 -21.07
C SER A 201 -34.64 -15.57 -22.30
N SER A 202 -34.30 -16.21 -23.42
CA SER A 202 -34.53 -15.68 -24.77
C SER A 202 -36.04 -15.49 -25.00
N PRO A 203 -36.40 -14.60 -25.93
CA PRO A 203 -37.46 -14.97 -26.86
C PRO A 203 -37.03 -14.82 -28.32
N ALA A 204 -37.38 -15.84 -29.09
CA ALA A 204 -37.29 -15.94 -30.52
C ALA A 204 -38.53 -15.33 -31.20
N GLY A 205 -38.29 -14.68 -32.35
CA GLY A 205 -39.20 -14.57 -33.50
C GLY A 205 -40.42 -13.64 -33.38
N PRO A 206 -41.09 -13.33 -34.50
CA PRO A 206 -40.98 -13.93 -35.85
C PRO A 206 -39.99 -13.24 -36.79
#